data_AF-A0A0V8E0G4-F1
#
_entry.id   AF-A0A0V8E0G4-F1
#
_cell.length_a   1.000
_cell.length_b   1.000
_cell.length_c   1.000
_cell.angle_alpha   90.00
_cell.angle_beta   90.00
_cell.angle_gamma   90.00
#
_symmetry.space_group_name_H-M   'P 1'
#
loop_
_entity.id
_entity.type
_entity.pdbx_description
1 polymer ?
#
loop_
_entity_poly.entity_id
_entity_poly.type
_entity_poly.pdbx_seq_one_letter_code
_entity_poly.pdbx_strand_id
1 'polypeptide(L)'
;MENGKTPKAKKPIYKRIWFWIVVVIVVAVIGSALGGGGKDKNKDSSDSKSTATSKSSSQAKVSSSSSEKAKSGWTQEIYDSITSATTGINGDGSISYSNGTPYADIEAKVGKPDTTSEASVGNQTTVVANWTSISWIKGETQSITIQYDKATGQIISKSKFNS
;
A
#
# COMPACT_ATOMS: atom_id res chain seq x y z
N MET A 1 -47.57 -1.51 -16.29
CA MET A 1 -46.45 -2.33 -16.79
C MET A 1 -45.28 -1.39 -17.02
N GLU A 2 -44.26 -1.51 -16.18
CA GLU A 2 -42.87 -1.81 -16.62
C GLU A 2 -42.16 -0.61 -17.26
N ASN A 3 -41.25 0.02 -16.53
CA ASN A 3 -39.84 -0.34 -16.35
C ASN A 3 -38.99 0.58 -17.21
N GLY A 4 -38.20 1.45 -16.58
CA GLY A 4 -37.34 2.34 -17.35
C GLY A 4 -36.42 3.18 -16.51
N LYS A 5 -35.53 2.52 -15.78
CA LYS A 5 -34.43 3.11 -15.01
C LYS A 5 -33.78 4.28 -15.76
N THR A 6 -33.69 5.42 -15.08
CA THR A 6 -32.80 6.53 -15.39
C THR A 6 -31.37 6.05 -15.64
N PRO A 7 -30.66 6.64 -16.60
CA PRO A 7 -29.23 6.83 -16.46
C PRO A 7 -28.98 8.30 -16.07
N LYS A 8 -28.53 8.53 -14.83
CA LYS A 8 -27.95 9.82 -14.44
C LYS A 8 -26.81 10.13 -15.41
N ALA A 9 -26.92 11.22 -16.16
CA ALA A 9 -25.89 11.64 -17.09
C ALA A 9 -24.56 11.76 -16.35
N LYS A 10 -23.57 10.98 -16.77
CA LYS A 10 -22.23 11.01 -16.20
C LYS A 10 -21.71 12.43 -16.27
N LYS A 11 -21.15 12.94 -15.17
CA LYS A 11 -20.52 14.26 -15.17
C LYS A 11 -19.48 14.30 -16.29
N PRO A 12 -19.53 15.30 -17.19
CA PRO A 12 -18.60 15.36 -18.28
C PRO A 12 -17.17 15.48 -17.75
N ILE A 13 -16.31 14.64 -18.31
CA ILE A 13 -14.94 14.43 -17.83
C ILE A 13 -14.11 15.73 -18.00
N TYR A 14 -14.47 16.56 -19.00
CA TYR A 14 -13.90 17.88 -19.25
C TYR A 14 -14.11 18.93 -18.16
N LYS A 15 -14.97 18.67 -17.16
CA LYS A 15 -15.14 19.58 -16.01
C LYS A 15 -14.15 19.35 -14.86
N ARG A 16 -13.32 18.30 -14.93
CA ARG A 16 -12.30 18.04 -13.91
C ARG A 16 -11.00 18.72 -14.32
N ILE A 17 -10.42 19.56 -13.46
CA ILE A 17 -9.15 20.27 -13.72
C ILE A 17 -8.03 19.32 -14.16
N TRP A 18 -7.99 18.09 -13.60
CA TRP A 18 -7.02 17.07 -14.00
C TRP A 18 -7.14 16.64 -15.47
N PHE A 19 -8.35 16.67 -16.05
CA PHE A 19 -8.57 16.34 -17.46
C PHE A 19 -7.91 17.37 -18.40
N TRP A 20 -7.94 18.67 -18.04
CA TRP A 20 -7.27 19.70 -18.85
C TRP A 20 -5.75 19.61 -18.79
N ILE A 21 -5.17 19.20 -17.65
CA ILE A 21 -3.72 18.98 -17.54
C ILE A 21 -3.26 17.85 -18.46
N VAL A 22 -4.03 16.74 -18.51
CA VAL A 22 -3.74 15.62 -19.42
C VAL A 22 -3.83 16.05 -20.89
N VAL A 23 -4.84 16.83 -21.27
CA VAL A 23 -5.00 17.30 -22.66
C VAL A 23 -3.85 18.21 -23.09
N VAL A 24 -3.40 19.15 -22.24
CA VAL A 24 -2.27 20.06 -22.54
C VAL A 24 -0.97 19.27 -22.74
N ILE A 25 -0.73 18.23 -21.92
CA ILE A 25 0.44 17.34 -22.09
C ILE A 25 0.34 16.60 -23.41
N VAL A 26 -0.81 15.99 -23.71
CA VAL A 26 -0.99 15.18 -24.92
C VAL A 26 -0.78 16.00 -26.20
N VAL A 27 -1.25 17.25 -26.27
CA VAL A 27 -1.00 18.14 -27.43
C VAL A 27 0.47 18.57 -27.50
N ALA A 28 1.13 18.79 -26.35
CA ALA A 28 2.56 19.09 -26.30
C ALA A 28 3.43 17.89 -26.74
N VAL A 29 3.00 16.65 -26.51
CA VAL A 29 3.73 15.44 -26.99
C VAL A 29 3.46 15.18 -28.47
N ILE A 30 2.22 15.37 -28.95
CA ILE A 30 1.84 15.02 -30.34
C ILE A 30 2.26 16.10 -31.35
N GLY A 31 2.53 17.34 -30.92
CA GLY A 31 3.11 18.39 -31.76
C GLY A 31 4.58 18.16 -32.17
N SER A 32 5.20 17.05 -31.76
CA SER A 32 6.61 16.74 -32.03
C SER A 32 6.78 15.24 -32.30
N ALA A 33 6.93 14.86 -33.57
CA ALA A 33 7.28 13.52 -34.09
C ALA A 33 6.12 12.48 -34.12
N LEU A 34 5.54 12.11 -35.27
CA LEU A 34 6.14 11.26 -36.33
C LEU A 34 6.85 10.01 -35.78
N GLY A 35 6.27 8.82 -36.01
CA GLY A 35 6.88 7.49 -35.84
C GLY A 35 6.16 6.63 -34.80
N GLY A 36 5.28 5.67 -35.13
CA GLY A 36 5.55 4.43 -35.88
C GLY A 36 6.10 3.36 -34.91
N GLY A 37 5.62 2.13 -34.74
CA GLY A 37 4.52 1.32 -35.26
C GLY A 37 4.68 -0.12 -34.72
N GLY A 38 3.56 -0.81 -34.41
CA GLY A 38 3.40 -2.28 -34.25
C GLY A 38 4.18 -3.02 -33.13
N LYS A 39 3.93 -4.29 -32.78
CA LYS A 39 2.76 -5.20 -32.84
C LYS A 39 3.19 -6.51 -32.12
N ASP A 40 2.36 -6.98 -31.19
CA ASP A 40 2.10 -8.37 -30.72
C ASP A 40 3.17 -9.32 -30.12
N LYS A 41 2.61 -10.20 -29.25
CA LYS A 41 2.93 -11.61 -28.89
C LYS A 41 3.61 -11.79 -27.53
N ASN A 42 2.91 -12.25 -26.49
CA ASN A 42 2.32 -13.58 -26.25
C ASN A 42 3.37 -14.68 -26.03
N LYS A 43 3.18 -15.36 -24.88
CA LYS A 43 3.20 -16.81 -24.71
C LYS A 43 4.40 -17.44 -23.99
N ASP A 44 4.08 -17.82 -22.75
CA ASP A 44 4.24 -19.15 -22.14
C ASP A 44 5.59 -19.90 -22.15
N SER A 45 5.92 -20.27 -20.91
CA SER A 45 6.01 -21.65 -20.41
C SER A 45 7.34 -22.39 -20.38
N SER A 46 7.37 -23.22 -19.33
CA SER A 46 8.22 -24.39 -19.03
C SER A 46 9.62 -24.06 -18.55
N ASP A 47 9.88 -24.08 -17.23
CA ASP A 47 9.96 -25.25 -16.33
C ASP A 47 11.16 -26.13 -16.64
N SER A 48 12.14 -26.13 -15.72
CA SER A 48 12.92 -27.32 -15.38
C SER A 48 13.69 -27.12 -14.08
N LYS A 49 13.23 -27.85 -13.06
CA LYS A 49 14.01 -28.89 -12.34
C LYS A 49 15.00 -28.47 -11.23
N SER A 50 14.44 -28.45 -10.03
CA SER A 50 14.84 -29.14 -8.78
C SER A 50 16.29 -29.60 -8.57
N THR A 51 16.88 -29.23 -7.42
CA THR A 51 17.71 -30.12 -6.57
C THR A 51 17.54 -29.75 -5.10
N ALA A 52 17.43 -30.79 -4.27
CA ALA A 52 16.99 -30.86 -2.88
C ALA A 52 17.97 -30.27 -1.85
N THR A 53 17.49 -29.96 -0.64
CA THR A 53 17.87 -30.60 0.66
C THR A 53 16.99 -30.05 1.80
N SER A 54 16.74 -30.89 2.80
CA SER A 54 15.55 -30.96 3.67
C SER A 54 15.83 -30.63 5.15
N LYS A 55 14.91 -29.90 5.81
CA LYS A 55 14.42 -30.06 7.22
C LYS A 55 13.44 -28.90 7.50
N SER A 56 12.13 -29.13 7.62
CA SER A 56 11.41 -29.55 8.84
C SER A 56 11.68 -28.59 10.02
N SER A 57 10.74 -28.00 10.74
CA SER A 57 9.26 -28.03 10.75
C SER A 57 8.86 -27.22 11.99
N SER A 58 8.00 -26.22 11.83
CA SER A 58 7.03 -25.69 12.82
C SER A 58 6.29 -24.58 12.07
N GLN A 59 5.29 -24.86 11.23
CA GLN A 59 3.94 -25.22 11.63
C GLN A 59 3.51 -24.63 12.98
N ALA A 60 3.21 -23.34 12.96
CA ALA A 60 1.99 -22.86 13.60
C ALA A 60 1.00 -22.54 12.46
N LYS A 61 0.20 -23.56 12.11
CA LYS A 61 -1.00 -23.41 11.30
C LYS A 61 -2.16 -23.18 12.27
N VAL A 62 -3.12 -22.39 11.81
CA VAL A 62 -4.45 -22.11 12.39
C VAL A 62 -4.41 -21.12 13.56
N SER A 63 -5.10 -19.99 13.49
CA SER A 63 -6.53 -19.94 13.27
C SER A 63 -6.97 -18.94 12.20
N SER A 64 -7.64 -19.47 11.19
CA SER A 64 -8.72 -18.79 10.49
C SER A 64 -9.72 -18.24 11.52
N SER A 65 -9.63 -16.94 11.82
CA SER A 65 -10.83 -16.18 12.14
C SER A 65 -11.24 -15.48 10.85
N SER A 66 -12.09 -16.16 10.08
CA SER A 66 -13.08 -15.47 9.28
C SER A 66 -13.94 -14.71 10.28
N SER A 67 -13.56 -13.47 10.55
CA SER A 67 -14.45 -12.48 11.12
C SER A 67 -14.52 -11.38 10.09
N GLU A 68 -15.71 -11.21 9.56
CA GLU A 68 -16.12 -10.12 8.70
C GLU A 68 -15.85 -8.80 9.43
N LYS A 69 -14.62 -8.30 9.34
CA LYS A 69 -14.22 -7.01 9.92
C LYS A 69 -13.80 -6.05 8.83
N ALA A 70 -14.76 -5.73 7.97
CA ALA A 70 -14.72 -4.46 7.27
C ALA A 70 -14.86 -3.32 8.30
N LYS A 71 -13.75 -2.86 8.90
CA LYS A 71 -13.71 -1.64 9.73
C LYS A 71 -12.32 -1.03 9.91
N SER A 72 -11.35 -1.27 9.02
CA SER A 72 -10.17 -0.39 9.06
C SER A 72 -10.61 1.00 8.58
N GLY A 73 -10.38 2.04 9.37
CA GLY A 73 -10.73 3.43 9.04
C GLY A 73 -9.83 4.06 7.99
N TRP A 74 -9.08 3.25 7.24
CA TRP A 74 -8.13 3.72 6.25
C TRP A 74 -8.82 4.46 5.11
N THR A 75 -8.34 5.67 4.85
CA THR A 75 -8.62 6.45 3.66
C THR A 75 -7.31 6.81 2.98
N GLN A 76 -7.37 7.11 1.68
CA GLN A 76 -6.17 7.49 0.93
C GLN A 76 -5.49 8.73 1.54
N GLU A 77 -6.27 9.72 1.98
CA GLU A 77 -5.78 10.92 2.68
C GLU A 77 -5.02 10.59 3.97
N ILE A 78 -5.48 9.62 4.78
CA ILE A 78 -4.75 9.20 5.99
C ILE A 78 -3.41 8.59 5.59
N TYR A 79 -3.41 7.68 4.62
CA TYR A 79 -2.17 7.07 4.13
C TYR A 79 -1.19 8.09 3.56
N ASP A 80 -1.67 9.03 2.75
CA ASP A 80 -0.85 10.05 2.10
C ASP A 80 -0.30 11.06 3.14
N SER A 81 -1.04 11.31 4.23
CA SER A 81 -0.60 12.19 5.33
C SER A 81 0.54 11.65 6.20
N ILE A 82 0.81 10.34 6.15
CA ILE A 82 1.87 9.73 6.97
C ILE A 82 3.25 10.19 6.49
N THR A 83 4.02 10.76 7.40
CA THR A 83 5.42 11.12 7.18
C THR A 83 6.33 10.05 7.80
N SER A 84 7.22 9.50 6.99
CA SER A 84 8.31 8.65 7.48
C SER A 84 9.33 9.48 8.26
N ALA A 85 9.84 8.92 9.35
CA ALA A 85 10.83 9.55 10.19
C ALA A 85 12.14 9.78 9.44
N THR A 86 12.81 10.87 9.78
CA THR A 86 14.18 11.16 9.39
C THR A 86 15.13 10.35 10.24
N THR A 87 16.04 9.62 9.58
CA THR A 87 17.08 8.83 10.23
C THR A 87 18.27 9.72 10.58
N GLY A 88 18.67 9.71 11.84
CA GLY A 88 19.91 10.29 12.35
C GLY A 88 20.87 9.22 12.84
N ILE A 89 22.16 9.55 12.88
CA ILE A 89 23.18 8.73 13.53
C ILE A 89 23.71 9.53 14.71
N ASN A 90 23.63 8.96 15.90
CA ASN A 90 24.13 9.58 17.13
C ASN A 90 25.65 9.42 17.23
N GLY A 91 26.29 10.15 18.15
CA GLY A 91 27.75 10.11 18.32
C GLY A 91 28.31 8.74 18.75
N ASP A 92 27.46 7.86 19.26
CA ASP A 92 27.79 6.47 19.61
C ASP A 92 27.54 5.46 18.46
N GLY A 93 27.16 5.96 17.27
CA GLY A 93 26.83 5.14 16.09
C GLY A 93 25.44 4.51 16.13
N SER A 94 24.62 4.77 17.17
CA SER A 94 23.24 4.32 17.21
C SER A 94 22.36 5.11 16.23
N ILE A 95 21.33 4.45 15.70
CA ILE A 95 20.35 5.08 14.81
C ILE A 95 19.27 5.76 15.68
N SER A 96 18.88 6.97 15.30
CA SER A 96 17.72 7.67 15.86
C SER A 96 16.70 8.01 14.77
N TYR A 97 15.41 8.02 15.14
CA TYR A 97 14.31 8.40 14.25
C TYR A 97 13.61 9.65 14.80
N SER A 98 13.39 10.64 13.95
CA SER A 98 12.79 11.93 14.34
C SER A 98 11.88 12.49 13.25
N ASN A 99 10.93 13.36 13.62
CA ASN A 99 10.02 14.05 12.69
C ASN A 99 9.11 13.15 11.85
N GLY A 100 8.91 11.89 12.24
CA GLY A 100 7.93 10.98 11.66
C GLY A 100 6.55 11.12 12.31
N THR A 101 5.51 10.68 11.60
CA THR A 101 4.18 10.57 12.19
C THR A 101 4.19 9.53 13.31
N PRO A 102 3.66 9.84 14.51
CA PRO A 102 3.50 8.85 15.57
C PRO A 102 2.56 7.72 15.13
N TYR A 103 2.97 6.48 15.34
CA TYR A 103 2.15 5.31 15.04
C TYR A 103 0.82 5.32 15.80
N ALA A 104 0.83 5.81 17.05
CA ALA A 104 -0.37 5.93 17.88
C ALA A 104 -1.46 6.81 17.24
N ASP A 105 -1.08 7.87 16.51
CA ASP A 105 -2.03 8.74 15.81
C ASP A 105 -2.73 7.99 14.67
N ILE A 106 -2.01 7.07 14.02
CA ILE A 106 -2.56 6.23 12.96
C ILE A 106 -3.50 5.19 13.55
N GLU A 107 -3.07 4.46 14.59
CA GLU A 107 -3.92 3.48 15.26
C GLU A 107 -5.20 4.11 15.81
N ALA A 108 -5.13 5.34 16.35
CA ALA A 108 -6.31 6.07 16.83
C ALA A 108 -7.29 6.43 15.70
N LYS A 109 -6.79 6.73 14.49
CA LYS A 109 -7.62 7.11 13.33
C LYS A 109 -8.20 5.90 12.59
N VAL A 110 -7.40 4.86 12.39
CA VAL A 110 -7.75 3.73 11.50
C VAL A 110 -8.13 2.46 12.26
N GLY A 111 -7.90 2.45 13.58
CA GLY A 111 -8.07 1.29 14.44
C GLY A 111 -6.85 0.37 14.44
N LYS A 112 -6.95 -0.67 15.27
CA LYS A 112 -5.88 -1.66 15.46
C LYS A 112 -5.56 -2.42 14.15
N PRO A 113 -4.28 -2.78 13.93
CA PRO A 113 -3.91 -3.66 12.84
C PRO A 113 -4.48 -5.07 13.02
N ASP A 114 -4.53 -5.83 11.93
CA ASP A 114 -4.91 -7.24 11.96
C ASP A 114 -3.79 -8.09 12.57
N THR A 115 -2.54 -7.74 12.29
CA THR A 115 -1.36 -8.42 12.85
C THR A 115 -0.24 -7.43 13.16
N THR A 116 0.56 -7.78 14.15
CA THR A 116 1.81 -7.10 14.48
C THR A 116 2.93 -8.12 14.63
N SER A 117 4.13 -7.75 14.19
CA SER A 117 5.36 -8.52 14.42
C SER A 117 6.48 -7.58 14.85
N GLU A 118 7.40 -8.05 15.68
CA GLU A 118 8.54 -7.26 16.16
C GLU A 118 9.86 -7.91 15.75
N ALA A 119 10.84 -7.09 15.41
CA ALA A 119 12.20 -7.51 15.13
C ALA A 119 13.19 -6.57 15.82
N SER A 120 14.30 -7.11 16.34
CA SER A 120 15.35 -6.31 16.97
C SER A 120 16.72 -6.60 16.35
N VAL A 121 17.48 -5.54 16.12
CA VAL A 121 18.87 -5.61 15.65
C VAL A 121 19.70 -4.67 16.54
N GLY A 122 20.60 -5.24 17.35
CA GLY A 122 21.29 -4.46 18.39
C GLY A 122 20.30 -3.84 19.38
N ASN A 123 20.40 -2.53 19.57
CA ASN A 123 19.52 -1.76 20.47
C ASN A 123 18.26 -1.22 19.78
N GLN A 124 18.07 -1.53 18.50
CA GLN A 124 16.95 -1.03 17.71
C GLN A 124 15.85 -2.10 17.61
N THR A 125 14.63 -1.75 18.02
CA THR A 125 13.44 -2.61 17.86
C THR A 125 12.46 -1.96 16.88
N THR A 126 12.08 -2.67 15.84
CA THR A 126 11.10 -2.25 14.85
C THR A 126 9.86 -3.11 14.95
N VAL A 127 8.69 -2.49 14.88
CA VAL A 127 7.40 -3.18 14.84
C VAL A 127 6.78 -3.01 13.47
N VAL A 128 6.30 -4.11 12.89
CA VAL A 128 5.56 -4.18 11.64
C VAL A 128 4.08 -4.41 11.96
N ALA A 129 3.23 -3.47 11.59
CA ALA A 129 1.77 -3.54 11.74
C ALA A 129 1.11 -3.69 10.37
N ASN A 130 0.24 -4.70 10.20
CA ASN A 130 -0.43 -4.98 8.93
C ASN A 130 -1.95 -4.89 9.05
N TRP A 131 -2.55 -4.19 8.08
CA TRP A 131 -3.98 -4.19 7.79
C TRP A 131 -4.16 -4.85 6.43
N THR A 132 -5.04 -5.84 6.32
CA THR A 132 -5.16 -6.74 5.16
C THR A 132 -6.57 -6.80 4.57
N SER A 133 -7.55 -6.23 5.27
CA SER A 133 -8.95 -6.15 4.82
C SER A 133 -9.40 -4.69 4.69
N ILE A 134 -8.65 -3.90 3.91
CA ILE A 134 -8.98 -2.51 3.62
C ILE A 134 -9.83 -2.44 2.36
N SER A 135 -10.89 -1.65 2.38
CA SER A 135 -11.84 -1.48 1.27
C SER A 135 -12.09 -0.01 0.94
N TRP A 136 -11.03 0.81 0.87
CA TRP A 136 -11.17 2.22 0.47
C TRP A 136 -11.43 2.36 -1.04
N ILE A 137 -10.99 1.38 -1.86
CA ILE A 137 -11.22 1.32 -3.31
C ILE A 137 -12.30 0.26 -3.49
N LYS A 138 -13.38 0.66 -4.16
CA LYS A 138 -14.52 -0.22 -4.37
C LYS A 138 -14.13 -1.39 -5.29
N GLY A 139 -14.29 -2.61 -4.79
CA GLY A 139 -14.11 -3.84 -5.57
C GLY A 139 -12.70 -4.42 -5.56
N GLU A 140 -11.77 -3.78 -4.84
CA GLU A 140 -10.41 -4.29 -4.61
C GLU A 140 -10.25 -4.61 -3.11
N THR A 141 -9.36 -5.54 -2.77
CA THR A 141 -8.90 -5.71 -1.39
C THR A 141 -7.54 -5.05 -1.28
N GLN A 142 -7.40 -4.08 -0.37
CA GLN A 142 -6.12 -3.43 -0.12
C GLN A 142 -5.52 -3.93 1.20
N SER A 143 -4.21 -3.86 1.27
CA SER A 143 -3.44 -4.03 2.49
C SER A 143 -2.45 -2.88 2.66
N ILE A 144 -2.19 -2.52 3.91
CA ILE A 144 -1.21 -1.52 4.31
C ILE A 144 -0.32 -2.12 5.38
N THR A 145 0.97 -1.88 5.23
CA THR A 145 1.98 -2.21 6.23
C THR A 145 2.61 -0.92 6.72
N ILE A 146 2.63 -0.74 8.04
CA ILE A 146 3.35 0.34 8.71
C ILE A 146 4.47 -0.26 9.53
N GLN A 147 5.68 0.27 9.38
CA GLN A 147 6.82 -0.05 10.22
C GLN A 147 7.14 1.16 11.08
N TYR A 148 7.27 0.96 12.39
CA TYR A 148 7.61 2.02 13.33
C TYR A 148 8.70 1.56 14.29
N ASP A 149 9.50 2.51 14.75
CA ASP A 149 10.48 2.28 15.81
C ASP A 149 9.73 2.13 17.14
N LYS A 150 9.99 1.05 17.88
CA LYS A 150 9.33 0.80 19.17
C LYS A 150 9.74 1.82 20.23
N ALA A 151 10.96 2.33 20.19
CA ALA A 151 11.48 3.25 21.21
C ALA A 151 10.84 4.64 21.10
N THR A 152 10.77 5.20 19.89
CA THR A 152 10.21 6.53 19.64
C THR A 152 8.73 6.52 19.24
N GLY A 153 8.21 5.36 18.83
CA GLY A 153 6.86 5.23 18.27
C GLY A 153 6.69 5.86 16.88
N GLN A 154 7.77 6.32 16.25
CA GLN A 154 7.68 7.02 14.97
C GLN A 154 7.66 6.05 13.80
N ILE A 155 6.79 6.35 12.84
CA ILE A 155 6.70 5.58 11.59
C ILE A 155 7.99 5.78 10.80
N ILE A 156 8.68 4.70 10.51
CA ILE A 156 9.90 4.68 9.70
C ILE A 156 9.53 4.43 8.23
N SER A 157 8.57 3.55 7.98
CA SER A 157 8.19 3.15 6.62
C SER A 157 6.71 2.80 6.52
N LYS A 158 6.14 3.02 5.33
CA LYS A 158 4.79 2.63 4.96
C LYS A 158 4.78 2.01 3.57
N SER A 159 3.93 1.02 3.38
CA SER A 159 3.65 0.44 2.05
C SER A 159 2.17 0.09 1.92
N LYS A 160 1.70 0.05 0.68
CA LYS A 160 0.35 -0.40 0.32
C LYS A 160 0.42 -1.42 -0.80
N PHE A 161 -0.49 -2.39 -0.77
CA PHE A 161 -0.64 -3.40 -1.80
C PHE A 161 -2.12 -3.57 -2.13
N ASN A 162 -2.43 -3.63 -3.43
CA ASN A 162 -3.78 -3.82 -3.92
C ASN A 162 -3.85 -5.18 -4.61
N SER A 163 -4.88 -5.97 -4.28
CA SER A 163 -5.21 -7.25 -4.91
C SER A 163 -6.53 -7.19 -5.66
#